data_AF-A0A9D4P8N9-F1
#
_entry.id   AF-A0A9D4P8N9-F1
#
_cell.length_a   1.000
_cell.length_b   1.000
_cell.length_c   1.000
_cell.angle_alpha   90.00
_cell.angle_beta   90.00
_cell.angle_gamma   90.00
#
_symmetry.space_group_name_H-M   'P 1'
#
loop_
_entity.id
_entity.type
_entity.pdbx_description
1 polymer ?
#
loop_
_entity_poly.entity_id
_entity_poly.type
_entity_poly.pdbx_seq_one_letter_code
_entity_poly.pdbx_strand_id
1 'polypeptide(L)'
;MKLRSKLFNEYVRTPMPYEISRAVVVDPRQRQAWDSHHFQNEQMVNRFAQLPSDLDHIRSIRYYPAHPQIGDLMSLLRQHGLYRDEHKDIKEEMSRLRALRGKPDKIWGNKNSQAQSGDEE
;
A
#
# COMPACT_ATOMS: atom_id res chain seq x y z
N MET A 1 33.30 -27.47 -1.69
CA MET A 1 32.21 -26.51 -1.34
C MET A 1 32.72 -25.13 -0.96
N LYS A 2 33.67 -24.97 -0.01
CA LYS A 2 34.18 -23.63 0.41
C LYS A 2 34.86 -22.81 -0.69
N LEU A 3 35.52 -23.46 -1.65
CA LEU A 3 36.14 -22.77 -2.79
C LEU A 3 35.07 -22.13 -3.69
N ARG A 4 34.01 -22.87 -4.01
CA ARG A 4 32.89 -22.38 -4.82
C ARG A 4 32.20 -21.18 -4.18
N SER A 5 31.88 -21.25 -2.88
CA SER A 5 31.26 -20.12 -2.17
C SER A 5 32.15 -18.88 -2.18
N LYS A 6 33.47 -19.04 -2.08
CA LYS A 6 34.41 -17.92 -2.14
C LYS A 6 34.54 -17.34 -3.55
N LEU A 7 34.47 -18.19 -4.58
CA LEU A 7 34.53 -17.76 -5.99
C LEU A 7 33.26 -17.04 -6.44
N PHE A 8 32.08 -17.52 -6.02
CA PHE A 8 30.79 -17.01 -6.48
C PHE A 8 30.05 -16.16 -5.42
N ASN A 9 30.69 -15.91 -4.27
CA ASN A 9 30.12 -15.19 -3.13
C ASN A 9 28.75 -15.72 -2.68
N GLU A 10 28.58 -17.04 -2.73
CA GLU A 10 27.35 -17.70 -2.34
C GLU A 10 27.40 -18.13 -0.88
N TYR A 11 26.28 -17.98 -0.17
CA TYR A 11 26.14 -18.57 1.14
C TYR A 11 26.13 -20.10 1.05
N VAL A 12 26.97 -20.75 1.86
CA VAL A 12 26.99 -22.20 2.00
C VAL A 12 26.83 -22.54 3.47
N ARG A 13 25.87 -23.42 3.79
CA ARG A 13 25.72 -23.97 5.13
C ARG A 13 27.04 -24.59 5.59
N THR A 14 27.51 -24.18 6.76
CA THR A 14 28.67 -24.80 7.40
C THR A 14 28.36 -26.29 7.63
N PRO A 15 29.26 -27.20 7.21
CA PRO A 15 29.07 -28.61 7.52
C PRO A 15 29.08 -28.81 9.04
N MET A 16 28.29 -29.77 9.53
CA MET A 16 28.26 -30.09 10.97
C MET A 16 29.67 -30.44 11.47
N PRO A 17 30.11 -29.87 12.61
CA PRO A 17 31.36 -30.26 13.26
C PRO A 17 31.36 -31.76 13.56
N TYR A 18 32.54 -32.37 13.46
CA TYR A 18 32.69 -33.81 13.65
C TYR A 18 32.19 -34.27 15.02
N GLU A 19 32.51 -33.52 16.07
CA GLU A 19 32.12 -33.79 17.46
C GLU A 19 30.60 -33.88 17.63
N ILE A 20 29.88 -32.88 17.10
CA ILE A 20 28.42 -32.85 17.11
C ILE A 20 27.87 -33.97 16.23
N SER A 21 28.43 -34.19 15.04
CA SER A 21 27.97 -35.25 14.14
C SER A 21 28.02 -36.65 14.78
N ARG A 22 29.04 -36.92 15.61
CA ARG A 22 29.18 -38.15 16.38
C ARG A 22 28.20 -38.20 17.55
N ALA A 23 28.05 -37.09 18.27
CA ALA A 23 27.15 -37.01 19.42
C ALA A 23 25.67 -37.02 19.03
N VAL A 24 25.32 -36.61 17.80
CA VAL A 24 23.98 -36.76 17.20
C VAL A 24 23.54 -38.22 17.07
N VAL A 25 24.48 -39.15 16.90
CA VAL A 25 24.18 -40.60 16.89
C VAL A 25 23.69 -41.07 18.26
N VAL A 26 24.12 -40.39 19.33
CA VAL A 26 23.79 -40.71 20.73
C VAL A 26 22.58 -39.91 21.23
N ASP A 27 22.49 -38.63 20.90
CA ASP A 27 21.38 -37.73 21.26
C ASP A 27 20.88 -36.93 20.03
N PRO A 28 19.69 -37.26 19.50
CA PRO A 28 19.09 -36.56 18.36
C PRO A 28 18.83 -35.06 18.60
N ARG A 29 18.73 -34.59 19.84
CA ARG A 29 18.42 -33.19 20.17
C ARG A 29 19.52 -32.23 19.74
N GLN A 30 20.76 -32.70 19.76
CA GLN A 30 21.92 -31.90 19.34
C GLN A 30 21.85 -31.54 17.85
N ARG A 31 21.27 -32.42 17.04
CA ARG A 31 21.02 -32.15 15.62
C ARG A 31 19.99 -31.04 15.45
N GLN A 32 18.89 -31.13 16.19
CA GLN A 32 17.82 -30.15 16.13
C GLN A 32 18.31 -28.75 16.54
N ALA A 33 19.16 -28.65 17.55
CA ALA A 33 19.78 -27.39 17.96
C ALA A 33 20.70 -26.81 16.87
N TRP A 34 21.57 -27.64 16.28
CA TRP A 34 22.44 -27.23 15.17
C TRP A 34 21.66 -26.78 13.94
N ASP A 35 20.66 -27.56 13.53
CA ASP A 35 19.82 -27.26 12.37
C ASP A 35 19.02 -25.98 12.60
N SER A 36 18.48 -25.75 13.80
CA SER A 36 17.74 -24.53 14.14
C SER A 36 18.59 -23.27 13.98
N HIS A 37 19.84 -23.29 14.46
CA HIS A 37 20.75 -22.15 14.34
C HIS A 37 21.14 -21.86 12.88
N HIS A 38 21.46 -22.90 12.11
CA HIS A 38 21.91 -22.72 10.71
C HIS A 38 20.76 -22.43 9.74
N PHE A 39 19.55 -22.92 10.04
CA PHE A 39 18.32 -22.59 9.34
C PHE A 39 17.99 -21.08 9.44
N GLN A 40 18.18 -20.47 10.62
CA GLN A 40 17.96 -19.02 10.82
C GLN A 40 18.83 -18.17 9.88
N ASN A 41 20.10 -18.53 9.73
CA ASN A 41 21.05 -17.81 8.86
C ASN A 41 20.66 -17.89 7.39
N GLU A 42 20.26 -19.07 6.91
CA GLU A 42 19.82 -19.25 5.52
C GLU A 42 18.50 -18.53 5.23
N GLN A 43 17.53 -18.58 6.15
CA GLN A 43 16.28 -17.85 6.02
C GLN A 43 16.52 -16.34 5.96
N MET A 44 17.49 -15.84 6.72
CA MET A 44 17.91 -14.44 6.66
C MET A 44 18.53 -14.08 5.31
N VAL A 45 19.46 -14.90 4.80
CA VAL A 45 20.04 -14.73 3.45
C VAL A 45 18.94 -14.71 2.39
N ASN A 46 17.99 -15.64 2.44
CA ASN A 46 16.87 -15.70 1.50
C ASN A 46 15.96 -14.45 1.60
N ARG A 47 15.68 -13.97 2.81
CA ARG A 47 14.89 -12.74 3.01
C ARG A 47 15.57 -11.51 2.41
N PHE A 48 16.89 -11.37 2.58
CA PHE A 48 17.64 -10.24 2.01
C PHE A 48 17.92 -10.39 0.51
N ALA A 49 17.95 -11.61 0.00
CA ALA A 49 18.07 -11.86 -1.44
C ALA A 49 16.78 -11.54 -2.21
N GLN A 50 15.63 -11.61 -1.53
CA GLN A 50 14.32 -11.29 -2.10
C GLN A 50 13.98 -9.80 -1.93
N LEU A 51 13.14 -9.28 -2.82
CA LEU A 51 12.60 -7.94 -2.67
C LEU A 51 11.62 -7.93 -1.48
N PRO A 52 11.74 -6.99 -0.53
CA PRO A 52 10.74 -6.81 0.53
C PRO A 52 9.34 -6.62 -0.04
N SER A 53 8.33 -7.19 0.62
CA SER A 53 6.93 -7.12 0.20
C SER A 53 6.43 -5.70 -0.04
N ASP A 54 6.88 -4.77 0.78
CA ASP A 54 6.39 -3.39 0.78
C ASP A 54 6.96 -2.61 -0.41
N LEU A 55 8.08 -3.07 -0.96
CA LEU A 55 8.72 -2.55 -2.17
C LEU A 55 8.24 -3.26 -3.43
N ASP A 56 7.41 -4.30 -3.31
CA ASP A 56 6.76 -4.90 -4.47
C ASP A 56 5.78 -3.88 -5.06
N HIS A 57 6.17 -3.32 -6.21
CA HIS A 57 5.44 -2.24 -6.84
C HIS A 57 4.07 -2.69 -7.35
N ILE A 58 3.93 -3.97 -7.72
CA ILE A 58 2.69 -4.51 -8.28
C ILE A 58 1.70 -4.81 -7.16
N ARG A 59 2.17 -5.41 -6.06
CA ARG A 59 1.29 -5.85 -4.96
C ARG A 59 1.01 -4.77 -3.92
N SER A 60 1.98 -3.89 -3.65
CA SER A 60 1.89 -2.90 -2.58
C SER A 60 1.73 -1.49 -3.11
N ILE A 61 2.79 -0.90 -3.66
CA ILE A 61 2.87 0.56 -3.88
C ILE A 61 1.85 1.05 -4.92
N ARG A 62 1.65 0.31 -6.02
CA ARG A 62 0.76 0.73 -7.12
C ARG A 62 -0.58 0.00 -7.10
N TYR A 63 -1.00 -0.49 -5.93
CA TYR A 63 -2.25 -1.23 -5.81
C TYR A 63 -3.47 -0.39 -6.23
N TYR A 64 -3.54 0.87 -5.80
CA TYR A 64 -4.56 1.81 -6.27
C TYR A 64 -3.99 2.75 -7.34
N PRO A 65 -4.78 3.08 -8.38
CA PRO A 65 -4.38 4.09 -9.34
C PRO A 65 -4.34 5.48 -8.70
N ALA A 66 -3.67 6.39 -9.38
CA ALA A 66 -3.48 7.78 -8.97
C ALA A 66 -4.78 8.60 -9.15
N HIS A 67 -5.80 8.31 -8.34
CA HIS A 67 -7.14 8.91 -8.44
C HIS A 67 -7.17 10.45 -8.40
N PRO A 68 -6.41 11.14 -7.52
CA PRO A 68 -6.37 12.61 -7.51
C PRO A 68 -5.93 13.18 -8.86
N GLN A 69 -4.84 12.64 -9.42
CA GLN A 69 -4.27 13.08 -10.69
C GLN A 69 -5.25 12.88 -11.84
N ILE A 70 -5.94 11.73 -11.86
CA ILE A 70 -6.96 11.43 -12.87
C ILE A 70 -8.15 12.39 -12.71
N GLY A 71 -8.62 12.62 -11.48
CA GLY A 71 -9.75 13.52 -11.22
C GLY A 71 -9.46 14.98 -11.60
N ASP A 72 -8.25 15.45 -11.31
CA ASP A 72 -7.79 16.79 -11.65
C ASP A 72 -7.66 16.94 -13.17
N LEU A 73 -7.06 15.95 -13.84
CA LEU A 73 -6.93 15.92 -15.29
C LEU A 73 -8.31 15.98 -15.98
N MET A 74 -9.25 15.14 -15.56
CA MET A 74 -10.58 15.11 -16.17
C MET A 74 -11.35 16.41 -15.91
N SER A 75 -11.17 17.00 -14.72
CA SER A 75 -11.74 18.31 -14.40
C SER A 75 -11.19 19.41 -15.28
N LEU A 76 -9.87 19.41 -15.53
CA LEU A 76 -9.20 20.36 -16.42
C LEU A 76 -9.68 20.21 -17.87
N LEU A 77 -9.76 18.96 -18.37
CA LEU A 77 -10.27 18.69 -19.71
C LEU A 77 -11.71 19.17 -19.90
N ARG A 78 -12.56 19.04 -18.86
CA ARG A 78 -13.92 19.59 -18.88
C ARG A 78 -13.92 21.11 -18.98
N GLN A 79 -13.07 21.80 -18.22
CA GLN A 79 -12.97 23.27 -18.26
C GLN A 79 -12.52 23.76 -19.64
N HIS A 80 -11.66 23.01 -20.33
CA HIS A 80 -11.22 23.31 -21.69
C HIS A 80 -12.23 22.88 -22.78
N GLY A 81 -13.34 22.23 -22.43
CA GLY A 81 -14.32 21.72 -23.39
C GLY A 81 -13.85 20.48 -24.18
N LEU A 82 -12.75 19.85 -23.75
CA LEU A 82 -12.17 18.65 -24.37
C LEU A 82 -12.85 17.35 -23.88
N TYR A 83 -13.52 17.41 -22.74
CA TYR A 83 -14.20 16.27 -22.11
C TYR A 83 -15.57 16.70 -21.56
N ARG A 84 -16.58 15.85 -21.72
CA ARG A 84 -17.92 16.03 -21.16
C ARG A 84 -18.14 15.05 -20.01
N ASP A 85 -18.29 15.58 -18.80
CA ASP A 85 -18.58 14.79 -17.60
C ASP A 85 -20.08 14.82 -17.30
N GLU A 86 -20.83 13.87 -17.85
CA GLU A 86 -22.29 13.80 -17.70
C GLU A 86 -22.73 13.64 -16.24
N HIS A 87 -21.94 12.92 -15.43
CA HIS A 87 -22.24 12.71 -14.01
C HIS A 87 -22.13 14.02 -13.24
N LYS A 88 -21.12 14.82 -13.54
CA LYS A 88 -20.95 16.15 -12.95
C LYS A 88 -22.02 17.12 -13.43
N ASP A 89 -22.37 17.08 -14.72
CA ASP A 89 -23.46 17.89 -15.29
C ASP A 89 -24.80 17.62 -14.59
N ILE A 90 -25.14 16.34 -14.36
CA ILE A 90 -26.36 15.95 -13.62
C ILE A 90 -26.33 16.47 -12.19
N LYS A 91 -25.17 16.35 -11.50
CA LYS A 91 -25.04 16.83 -10.12
C LYS A 91 -25.20 18.35 -10.03
N GLU A 92 -24.62 19.10 -10.96
CA GLU A 92 -24.72 20.56 -11.03
C GLU A 92 -26.18 20.99 -11.29
N GLU A 93 -26.87 20.34 -12.23
CA GLU A 93 -28.28 20.63 -12.51
C GLU A 93 -29.19 20.30 -11.32
N MET A 94 -28.95 19.18 -10.64
CA MET A 94 -29.70 18.81 -9.43
C MET A 94 -29.45 19.80 -8.28
N SER A 95 -28.22 20.33 -8.14
CA SER A 95 -27.94 21.37 -7.14
C SER A 95 -28.64 22.68 -7.50
N ARG A 96 -28.67 23.07 -8.79
CA ARG A 96 -29.41 24.25 -9.28
C ARG A 96 -30.90 24.16 -8.95
N LEU A 97 -31.53 23.03 -9.23
CA LEU A 97 -32.94 22.79 -8.91
C LEU A 97 -33.21 22.79 -7.40
N ARG A 98 -32.30 22.23 -6.59
CA ARG A 98 -32.40 22.28 -5.13
C ARG A 98 -32.36 23.71 -4.60
N ALA A 99 -31.47 24.54 -5.12
CA ALA A 99 -31.38 25.95 -4.76
C ALA A 99 -32.67 26.71 -5.13
N LEU A 100 -33.23 26.47 -6.32
CA LEU A 100 -34.52 27.05 -6.73
C LEU A 100 -35.69 26.62 -5.84
N ARG A 101 -35.65 25.41 -5.28
CA ARG A 101 -36.62 24.93 -4.29
C ARG A 101 -36.41 25.55 -2.89
N GLY A 102 -35.46 26.47 -2.73
CA GLY A 102 -35.10 27.05 -1.42
C GLY A 102 -34.37 26.07 -0.49
N LYS A 103 -33.79 24.99 -1.04
CA LYS A 103 -32.97 24.04 -0.29
C LYS A 103 -31.54 24.02 -0.83
N PRO A 104 -30.81 25.15 -0.80
CA PRO A 104 -29.44 25.21 -1.29
C PRO A 104 -28.52 24.31 -0.45
N ASP A 105 -27.39 23.92 -1.05
CA ASP A 105 -26.39 23.11 -0.35
C ASP A 105 -25.86 23.89 0.87
N LYS A 106 -25.73 23.18 2.01
CA LYS A 106 -25.36 23.80 3.28
C LYS A 106 -23.90 24.25 3.25
N ILE A 107 -23.66 25.55 3.44
CA ILE A 107 -22.31 26.09 3.63
C ILE A 107 -21.85 25.72 5.05
N TRP A 108 -20.83 24.86 5.15
CA TRP A 108 -20.26 24.49 6.44
C TRP A 108 -19.58 25.71 7.09
N GLY A 109 -19.91 26.00 8.35
CA GLY A 109 -19.36 27.13 9.11
C GLY A 109 -20.24 28.38 9.15
N ASN A 110 -21.29 28.49 8.31
CA ASN A 110 -22.23 29.61 8.38
C ASN A 110 -23.42 29.23 9.29
N LYS A 111 -23.37 29.66 10.56
CA LYS A 111 -24.49 29.52 11.50
C LYS A 111 -25.29 30.83 11.49
N ASN A 112 -26.53 30.76 11.00
CA ASN A 112 -27.60 31.77 11.08
C ASN A 112 -27.43 33.05 10.25
N SER A 113 -28.20 33.13 9.16
CA SER A 113 -28.62 34.41 8.56
C SER A 113 -30.00 34.34 7.89
N GLN A 114 -30.85 33.39 8.29
CA GLN A 114 -32.27 33.34 7.88
C GLN A 114 -33.16 33.25 9.13
N ALA A 115 -33.30 34.37 9.83
CA ALA A 115 -34.33 34.61 10.85
C ALA A 115 -34.78 36.09 10.91
N GLN A 116 -34.43 36.92 9.91
CA GLN A 116 -34.79 38.34 9.86
C GLN A 116 -35.10 38.74 8.41
N SER A 117 -36.27 38.34 7.90
CA SER A 117 -36.90 38.95 6.73
C SER A 117 -38.35 38.46 6.66
N GLY A 118 -39.16 38.97 7.58
CA GLY A 118 -40.57 38.68 7.71
C GLY A 118 -41.07 39.44 8.93
N ASP A 119 -41.88 40.47 8.68
CA ASP A 119 -42.57 41.32 9.65
C ASP A 119 -41.92 42.70 9.93
N GLU A 120 -41.76 43.51 8.88
CA GLU A 120 -41.97 44.97 9.00
C GLU A 120 -42.85 45.45 7.81
N GLU A 121 -44.04 45.92 8.19
CA GLU A 121 -45.13 46.62 7.46
C GLU A 121 -45.90 45.93 6.32
#